data_AF-A0A9D1Q5Z6-F1
#
_entry.id   AF-A0A9D1Q5Z6-F1
#
_cell.length_a   1.000
_cell.length_b   1.000
_cell.length_c   1.000
_cell.angle_alpha   90.00
_cell.angle_beta   90.00
_cell.angle_gamma   90.00
#
_symmetry.space_group_name_H-M   'P 1'
#
loop_
_entity.id
_entity.type
_entity.pdbx_description
1 polymer ?
#
loop_
_entity_poly.entity_id
_entity_poly.type
_entity_poly.pdbx_seq_one_letter_code
_entity_poly.pdbx_strand_id
1 'polypeptide(L)' 'MNYRLLLTIATLLPMIFYYLQLGFKPKTLATYFVMGIPGSIFWGVVVMVWGVLMAILYVVIHQKTNKSVMQTNLENLGE' A
#
# COMPACT_ATOMS: atom_id res chain seq x y z
N MET A 1 8.01 -3.72 17.61
CA MET A 1 7.70 -4.62 16.48
C MET A 1 7.68 -3.77 15.20
N ASN A 2 8.41 -4.15 14.17
CA ASN A 2 8.73 -3.30 13.00
C ASN A 2 7.50 -3.03 12.11
N TYR A 3 6.55 -2.23 12.59
CA TYR A 3 5.32 -1.84 11.87
C TYR A 3 5.63 -1.23 10.51
N ARG A 4 6.78 -0.55 10.37
CA ARG A 4 7.30 -0.04 9.09
C ARG A 4 7.47 -1.17 8.06
N LEU A 5 8.06 -2.30 8.47
CA LEU A 5 8.35 -3.44 7.61
C LEU A 5 7.06 -4.18 7.23
N LEU A 6 6.11 -4.29 8.17
CA LEU A 6 4.79 -4.86 7.92
C LEU A 6 4.00 -4.03 6.89
N LEU A 7 4.01 -2.69 7.04
CA LEU A 7 3.37 -1.76 6.10
C LEU A 7 4.03 -1.85 4.71
N THR A 8 5.36 -1.91 4.65
CA THR A 8 6.09 -2.08 3.38
C THR A 8 5.69 -3.37 2.66
N ILE A 9 5.64 -4.51 3.36
CA ILE A 9 5.20 -5.78 2.78
C ILE A 9 3.74 -5.70 2.34
N ALA A 10 2.86 -5.11 3.15
CA ALA A 10 1.43 -4.96 2.83
C ALA A 10 1.19 -4.07 1.60
N THR A 11 2.04 -3.08 1.33
CA THR A 11 1.99 -2.28 0.10
C THR A 11 2.59 -2.99 -1.12
N LEU A 12 3.66 -3.77 -0.94
CA LEU A 12 4.36 -4.43 -2.05
C LEU A 12 3.61 -5.66 -2.57
N LEU A 13 2.94 -6.39 -1.69
CA LEU A 13 2.23 -7.63 -2.02
C LEU A 13 1.19 -7.48 -3.15
N PRO A 14 0.31 -6.46 -3.16
CA PRO A 14 -0.62 -6.25 -4.27
C PRO A 14 0.06 -5.79 -5.57
N MET A 15 1.17 -5.05 -5.50
CA MET A 15 1.95 -4.71 -6.70
C MET A 15 2.57 -5.96 -7.33
N ILE A 16 3.21 -6.81 -6.52
CA ILE A 16 3.81 -8.06 -7.00
C ILE A 16 2.75 -8.96 -7.64
N PHE A 17 1.58 -9.07 -7.00
CA PHE A 17 0.47 -9.86 -7.54
C PHE A 17 -0.04 -9.31 -8.87
N TYR A 18 -0.20 -7.99 -9.00
CA TYR A 18 -0.59 -7.33 -10.25
C TYR A 18 0.40 -7.61 -11.38
N TYR A 19 1.70 -7.47 -11.12
CA TYR A 19 2.74 -7.74 -12.12
C TYR A 19 2.86 -9.22 -12.49
N LEU A 20 2.70 -10.13 -11.53
CA LEU A 20 2.63 -11.57 -11.81
C LEU A 20 1.44 -11.88 -12.74
N GLN A 21 0.26 -11.32 -12.45
CA GLN A 21 -0.94 -11.58 -13.24
C GLN A 21 -0.81 -11.07 -14.68
N LEU A 22 -0.14 -9.93 -14.88
CA LEU A 22 0.23 -9.40 -16.19
C LEU A 22 1.22 -10.33 -16.92
N GLY A 23 2.23 -10.86 -16.22
CA GLY A 23 3.25 -11.74 -16.78
C GLY A 23 2.75 -13.13 -17.19
N PHE A 24 1.77 -13.71 -16.47
CA PHE A 24 1.23 -15.04 -16.78
C PHE A 24 0.15 -15.06 -17.87
N LYS A 25 -0.37 -13.90 -18.29
CA LYS A 25 -1.46 -13.78 -19.28
C LYS A 25 -1.09 -12.99 -20.56
N PRO A 26 0.05 -13.26 -21.23
CA PRO A 26 0.42 -12.55 -22.46
C PRO A 26 -0.55 -12.87 -23.62
N LYS A 27 -1.12 -14.09 -23.66
CA LYS A 27 -2.08 -14.48 -24.72
C LYS A 27 -3.38 -13.66 -24.70
N THR A 28 -3.89 -13.30 -23.52
CA THR A 28 -5.14 -12.52 -23.39
C THR A 28 -5.00 -11.05 -23.82
N LEU A 29 -3.82 -10.45 -23.60
CA LEU A 29 -3.50 -9.10 -24.06
C LEU A 29 -3.42 -9.02 -25.60
N ALA A 30 -2.94 -10.09 -26.25
CA ALA A 30 -2.84 -10.17 -27.69
C ALA A 30 -4.17 -10.51 -28.38
N THR A 31 -5.01 -11.39 -27.80
CA THR A 31 -6.28 -11.81 -28.43
C THR A 31 -7.45 -10.86 -28.16
N TYR A 32 -7.44 -10.13 -27.04
CA TYR A 32 -8.51 -9.20 -26.66
C TYR A 32 -7.96 -7.78 -26.54
N PHE A 33 -7.28 -7.27 -27.57
CA PHE A 33 -6.73 -5.90 -27.56
C PHE A 33 -7.78 -4.82 -27.19
N VAL A 34 -9.08 -5.09 -27.36
CA VAL A 34 -10.18 -4.17 -26.98
C VAL A 34 -10.75 -4.43 -25.57
N MET A 35 -10.78 -5.67 -25.07
CA MET A 35 -11.33 -6.01 -23.72
C MET A 35 -10.27 -6.23 -22.62
N GLY A 36 -9.01 -6.52 -22.99
CA GLY A 36 -7.90 -6.69 -22.04
C GLY A 36 -7.32 -5.36 -21.54
N ILE A 37 -7.42 -4.30 -22.33
CA ILE A 37 -7.03 -2.93 -21.94
C ILE A 37 -7.87 -2.42 -20.75
N PRO A 38 -9.22 -2.45 -20.78
CA PRO A 38 -9.99 -1.96 -19.63
C PRO A 38 -9.77 -2.78 -18.35
N GLY A 39 -9.53 -4.09 -18.45
CA GLY A 39 -9.26 -4.93 -17.29
C GLY A 39 -7.91 -4.63 -16.61
N SER A 40 -6.86 -4.43 -17.39
CA SER A 40 -5.52 -4.10 -16.86
C SER A 40 -5.46 -2.70 -16.25
N ILE A 41 -6.18 -1.72 -16.83
CA ILE A 41 -6.33 -0.38 -16.27
C ILE A 41 -7.13 -0.43 -14.97
N PHE A 42 -8.25 -1.17 -14.93
CA PHE A 42 -9.06 -1.31 -13.71
C PHE A 42 -8.24 -1.87 -12.55
N TRP A 43 -7.51 -2.96 -12.77
CA TRP A 43 -6.63 -3.52 -11.76
C TRP A 43 -5.50 -2.57 -11.35
N GLY A 44 -4.96 -1.78 -12.28
CA GLY A 44 -3.98 -0.74 -11.97
C GLY A 44 -4.54 0.34 -11.04
N VAL A 45 -5.76 0.82 -11.31
CA VAL A 45 -6.46 1.79 -10.46
C VAL A 45 -6.72 1.22 -9.06
N VAL A 46 -7.13 -0.06 -8.96
CA VAL A 46 -7.32 -0.73 -7.66
C VAL A 46 -6.02 -0.76 -6.84
N VAL A 47 -4.89 -1.08 -7.48
CA VAL A 47 -3.58 -1.08 -6.81
C VAL A 47 -3.15 0.33 -6.39
N MET A 48 -3.42 1.35 -7.21
CA MET A 48 -3.17 2.74 -6.84
C MET A 48 -3.99 3.17 -5.62
N VAL A 49 -5.29 2.89 -5.61
CA VAL A 49 -6.19 3.21 -4.49
C VAL A 49 -5.72 2.50 -3.21
N TRP A 50 -5.28 1.25 -3.31
CA TRP A 50 -4.71 0.51 -2.20
C TRP A 50 -3.42 1.15 -1.64
N GLY A 51 -2.53 1.59 -2.54
CA GLY A 51 -1.32 2.30 -2.16
C GLY A 51 -1.60 3.59 -1.39
N VAL A 52 -2.59 4.38 -1.85
CA VAL A 52 -3.03 5.60 -1.17
C VAL A 52 -3.59 5.30 0.23
N LEU A 53 -4.42 4.26 0.36
CA LEU A 53 -4.96 3.81 1.65
C LEU A 53 -3.86 3.46 2.65
N MET A 54 -2.84 2.71 2.21
CA MET A 54 -1.71 2.34 3.05
C MET A 54 -0.85 3.55 3.44
N ALA A 55 -0.68 4.52 2.55
CA ALA A 55 0.02 5.77 2.86
C ALA A 55 -0.72 6.59 3.93
N ILE A 56 -2.06 6.68 3.84
CA ILE A 56 -2.87 7.35 4.87
C ILE A 56 -2.72 6.64 6.22
N LEU A 57 -2.81 5.30 6.24
CA LEU A 57 -2.62 4.52 7.46
C LEU A 57 -1.23 4.74 8.07
N TYR A 58 -0.18 4.78 7.25
CA TYR A 58 1.18 5.09 7.70
C TYR A 58 1.25 6.43 8.41
N VAL A 59 0.69 7.49 7.81
CA VAL A 59 0.67 8.84 8.39
C VAL A 59 -0.10 8.87 9.71
N VAL A 60 -1.28 8.25 9.77
CA VAL A 60 -2.10 8.21 10.99
C VAL A 60 -1.38 7.50 12.12
N ILE A 61 -0.76 6.34 11.85
CA ILE A 61 0.01 5.58 12.85
C ILE A 61 1.19 6.42 13.33
N HIS A 62 1.95 7.02 12.41
CA HIS A 62 3.13 7.80 12.76
C HIS A 62 2.78 9.05 13.60
N GLN A 63 1.68 9.75 13.27
CA GLN A 63 1.21 10.88 14.07
C GLN A 63 0.73 10.47 15.46
N LYS A 64 0.02 9.33 15.59
CA LYS A 64 -0.40 8.81 16.89
C LYS A 64 0.80 8.42 17.76
N THR A 65 1.82 7.79 17.19
CA THR A 65 3.05 7.47 17.91
C THR A 65 3.77 8.72 18.40
N ASN A 66 3.90 9.78 17.58
CA ASN A 66 4.55 11.03 18.01
C ASN A 66 3.81 11.74 19.15
N LYS A 67 2.47 11.74 19.13
CA LYS A 67 1.69 12.30 20.26
C LYS A 67 1.93 11.54 21.57
N SER A 68 1.98 10.21 21.50
CA SER A 68 2.27 9.37 22.67
C SER A 68 3.65 9.67 23.25
N VAL A 69 4.67 9.82 22.41
CA VAL A 69 6.04 10.12 22.86
C VAL A 69 6.13 11.50 23.51
N MET A 70 5.44 12.51 22.98
CA MET A 70 5.43 13.85 23.60
C MET A 70 4.77 13.87 24.98
N GLN A 71 3.66 13.14 25.19
CA GLN A 71 3.01 13.07 26.50
C GLN A 71 3.93 12.45 27.57
N THR A 72 4.63 11.36 27.22
CA THR A 72 5.56 10.71 28.15
C THR A 72 6.75 11.61 28.53
N ASN A 73 7.24 12.45 27.62
CA ASN A 73 8.34 13.37 27.93
C ASN A 73 7.90 14.54 28.83
N LEU A 74 6.67 15.01 28.70
CA LEU A 74 6.13 16.07 29.56
C LEU A 74 5.88 15.59 30.98
N GLU A 75 5.48 14.32 31.15
CA GLU A 75 5.31 13.70 32.46
C GLU A 75 6.66 13.53 33.19
N ASN A 76 7.72 13.11 32.47
CA ASN A 76 9.07 12.96 33.04
C ASN A 76 9.80 14.29 33.34
N LEU A 77 9.33 15.43 32.82
CA LEU A 77 9.89 16.75 33.12
C LEU A 77 9.13 17.46 34.27
N GLY A 78 8.01 16.88 34.71
CA GLY A 78 7.21 17.38 35.83
C GLY A 78 7.51 16.73 37.18
N GLU A 79 8.36 15.68 37.19
CA GLU A 79 8.98 15.07 38.38
C GLU A 79 10.41 15.59 38.59
#